data_AF-A0A2W4LPJ7-F1
#
_entry.id   AF-A0A2W4LPJ7-F1
#
_cell.length_a   1.000
_cell.length_b   1.000
_cell.length_c   1.000
_cell.angle_alpha   90.00
_cell.angle_beta   90.00
_cell.angle_gamma   90.00
#
_symmetry.space_group_name_H-M   'P 1'
#
loop_
_entity.id
_entity.type
_entity.pdbx_description
1 polymer ?
#
loop_
_entity_poly.entity_id
_entity_poly.type
_entity_poly.pdbx_seq_one_letter_code
_entity_poly.pdbx_strand_id
1 'polypeptide(L)' 'EKEIAEQTRVAGIPEEQVLTEVMLKPMPKGVFIGYDELAGITAFLVSPAARNITGQVIVVDGGWTVQ' A
#
# COMPACT_ATOMS: atom_id res chain seq x y z
N GLU A 1 -6.59 -12.84 4.43
CA GLU A 1 -7.65 -13.87 4.31
C GLU A 1 -9.06 -13.29 4.31
N LYS A 2 -9.54 -12.69 5.42
CA LYS A 2 -10.90 -12.09 5.46
C LYS A 2 -11.18 -11.06 4.35
N GLU A 3 -10.18 -10.25 4.01
CA GLU A 3 -10.31 -9.21 2.99
C GLU A 3 -10.41 -9.77 1.56
N ILE A 4 -9.63 -10.82 1.24
CA ILE A 4 -9.66 -11.47 -0.07
C ILE A 4 -11.01 -12.17 -0.30
N ALA A 5 -11.52 -12.87 0.72
CA ALA A 5 -12.81 -13.54 0.63
C ALA A 5 -13.98 -12.55 0.41
N GLU A 6 -13.94 -11.39 1.08
CA GLU A 6 -14.95 -10.35 0.88
C GLU A 6 -14.84 -9.70 -0.51
N GLN A 7 -13.62 -9.40 -0.97
CA GLN A 7 -13.40 -8.86 -2.31
C GLN A 7 -13.79 -9.86 -3.40
N THR A 8 -13.62 -11.16 -3.18
CA THR A 8 -14.11 -12.25 -4.07
C THR A 8 -15.63 -12.19 -4.18
N ARG A 9 -16.32 -12.06 -3.04
CA ARG A 9 -17.79 -11.96 -2.99
C ARG A 9 -18.30 -10.72 -3.72
N VAL A 10 -17.63 -9.59 -3.58
CA VAL A 10 -18.03 -8.31 -4.17
C VAL A 10 -17.69 -8.25 -5.67
N ALA A 11 -16.49 -8.69 -6.05
CA ALA A 11 -16.01 -8.61 -7.44
C ALA A 11 -16.49 -9.79 -8.31
N GLY A 12 -16.96 -10.89 -7.72
CA GLY A 12 -17.47 -12.05 -8.45
C GLY A 12 -16.41 -12.84 -9.22
N ILE A 13 -15.14 -12.71 -8.84
CA ILE A 13 -14.00 -13.41 -9.44
C ILE A 13 -13.32 -14.33 -8.42
N PRO A 14 -12.59 -15.38 -8.85
CA PRO A 14 -11.89 -16.30 -7.94
C PRO A 14 -10.85 -15.60 -7.06
N GLU A 15 -10.61 -16.12 -5.84
CA GLU A 15 -9.64 -15.53 -4.87
C GLU A 15 -8.25 -15.33 -5.47
N GLU A 16 -7.80 -16.25 -6.33
CA GLU A 16 -6.51 -16.17 -7.02
C GLU A 16 -6.39 -14.95 -7.96
N GLN A 17 -7.53 -14.45 -8.47
CA GLN A 17 -7.60 -13.29 -9.36
C GLN A 17 -7.86 -11.99 -8.58
N VAL A 18 -8.49 -12.06 -7.41
CA VAL A 18 -8.74 -10.88 -6.57
C VAL A 18 -7.47 -10.13 -6.22
N LEU A 19 -6.39 -10.87 -5.94
CA LEU A 19 -5.12 -10.26 -5.58
C LEU A 19 -4.63 -9.32 -6.68
N THR A 20 -4.57 -9.82 -7.92
CA THR A 20 -4.02 -9.09 -9.05
C THR A 20 -5.01 -8.09 -9.65
N GLU A 21 -6.26 -8.49 -9.85
CA GLU A 21 -7.26 -7.73 -10.59
C GLU A 21 -8.00 -6.69 -9.76
N VAL A 22 -8.00 -6.83 -8.43
CA VAL A 22 -8.72 -5.92 -7.53
C VAL A 22 -7.77 -5.22 -6.59
N MET A 23 -6.96 -5.96 -5.83
CA MET A 23 -6.14 -5.37 -4.77
C MET A 23 -4.89 -4.68 -5.32
N LEU A 24 -4.22 -5.27 -6.31
CA LEU A 24 -2.96 -4.75 -6.85
C LEU A 24 -3.14 -3.90 -8.12
N LYS A 25 -4.27 -4.02 -8.81
CA LYS A 25 -4.55 -3.26 -10.05
C LYS A 25 -4.40 -1.74 -9.91
N PRO A 26 -4.81 -1.09 -8.81
CA PRO A 26 -4.59 0.34 -8.63
C PRO A 26 -3.13 0.71 -8.30
N MET A 27 -2.27 -0.26 -7.95
CA MET A 27 -0.85 -0.02 -7.68
C MET A 27 -0.02 -0.39 -8.92
N PRO A 28 0.57 0.58 -9.65
CA PRO A 28 1.49 0.30 -10.76
C PRO A 28 2.61 -0.68 -10.40
N LYS A 29 3.13 -0.58 -9.16
CA LYS A 29 4.18 -1.46 -8.63
C LYS A 29 3.72 -2.91 -8.51
N GLY A 30 2.43 -3.18 -8.35
CA GLY A 30 1.86 -4.53 -8.29
C GLY A 30 2.32 -5.38 -7.11
N VAL A 31 2.80 -4.75 -6.02
CA VAL A 31 3.27 -5.44 -4.82
C VAL A 31 2.74 -4.70 -3.60
N PHE A 32 2.29 -5.45 -2.59
CA PHE A 32 1.86 -4.88 -1.32
C PHE A 32 3.00 -4.19 -0.58
N ILE A 33 2.64 -3.15 0.16
CA ILE A 33 3.57 -2.47 1.04
C ILE A 33 3.74 -3.30 2.32
N GLY A 34 4.98 -3.63 2.64
CA GLY A 34 5.34 -4.36 3.84
C GLY A 34 5.35 -3.49 5.11
N TYR A 35 5.20 -4.12 6.26
CA TYR A 35 5.30 -3.42 7.55
C TYR A 35 6.72 -2.88 7.82
N ASP A 36 7.75 -3.56 7.32
CA ASP A 36 9.14 -3.15 7.38
C ASP A 36 9.40 -1.86 6.60
N GLU A 37 8.78 -1.70 5.41
CA GLU A 37 8.82 -0.44 4.65
C GLU A 37 8.21 0.72 5.46
N LEU A 38 7.03 0.51 6.06
CA LEU A 38 6.37 1.52 6.89
C LEU A 38 7.16 1.84 8.18
N ALA A 39 7.74 0.81 8.80
CA ALA A 39 8.57 0.97 9.99
C ALA A 39 9.85 1.77 9.66
N GLY A 40 10.49 1.50 8.53
CA GLY A 40 11.67 2.24 8.07
C GLY A 40 11.37 3.71 7.80
N ILE A 41 10.26 4.02 7.14
CA ILE A 41 9.83 5.40 6.88
C ILE A 41 9.51 6.13 8.19
N THR A 42 8.83 5.45 9.12
CA THR A 42 8.55 5.98 10.45
C THR A 42 9.84 6.26 11.21
N ALA A 43 10.80 5.32 11.19
CA ALA A 43 12.11 5.47 11.81
C ALA A 43 12.89 6.67 11.23
N PHE A 44 12.81 6.89 9.91
CA PHE A 44 13.36 8.08 9.27
C PHE A 44 12.69 9.37 9.78
N LEU A 45 11.36 9.41 9.82
CA LEU A 45 10.60 10.59 10.24
C LEU A 45 10.85 10.99 11.71
N VAL A 46 11.11 10.04 12.60
CA VAL A 46 11.45 10.33 14.01
C VAL A 46 12.94 10.63 14.22
N SER A 47 13.77 10.50 13.19
CA SER A 47 15.21 10.70 13.28
C SER A 47 15.61 12.19 13.25
N PRO A 48 16.83 12.55 13.71
CA PRO A 48 17.34 13.91 13.59
C PRO A 48 17.39 14.45 12.15
N ALA A 49 17.47 13.58 11.14
CA ALA A 49 17.52 13.97 9.74
C ALA A 49 16.20 14.62 9.26
N ALA A 50 15.08 14.23 9.86
CA ALA A 50 13.75 14.72 9.49
C ALA A 50 13.28 15.90 10.36
N ARG A 51 14.15 16.50 11.20
CA ARG A 51 13.74 17.45 12.25
C ARG A 51 12.95 18.69 11.79
N ASN A 52 13.07 19.06 10.51
CA ASN A 52 12.38 20.20 9.92
C ASN A 52 11.33 19.78 8.87
N ILE A 53 11.06 18.49 8.72
CA ILE A 53 9.99 17.97 7.87
C ILE A 53 8.71 17.99 8.72
N THR A 54 7.80 18.89 8.40
CA THR A 54 6.53 19.05 9.12
C THR A 54 5.41 19.46 8.16
N GLY A 55 4.17 19.05 8.45
CA GLY A 55 2.99 19.34 7.64
C GLY A 55 2.98 18.68 6.25
N GLN A 56 3.84 17.69 6.01
CA GLN A 56 3.94 16.98 4.73
C GLN A 56 3.24 15.62 4.79
N VAL A 57 2.78 15.16 3.64
CA VAL A 57 2.30 13.78 3.44
C VAL A 57 3.39 13.01 2.71
N ILE A 58 3.87 11.92 3.32
CA ILE A 58 4.72 10.94 2.62
C ILE A 58 3.80 9.88 2.04
N VAL A 59 3.60 9.94 0.73
CA VAL A 59 2.76 8.99 0.01
C VAL A 59 3.53 7.68 -0.21
N VAL A 60 2.97 6.57 0.25
CA VAL A 60 3.50 5.22 0.09
C VAL A 60 2.36 4.36 -0.42
N ASP A 61 2.23 4.24 -1.73
CA ASP A 61 1.04 3.64 -2.36
C ASP A 61 1.38 2.84 -3.64
N GLY A 62 2.67 2.58 -3.88
CA GLY A 62 3.10 1.85 -5.08
C GLY A 62 2.85 2.59 -6.40
N GLY A 63 2.62 3.91 -6.37
CA GLY A 63 2.34 4.75 -7.54
C GLY A 63 0.85 4.97 -7.82
N TRP A 64 -0.04 4.61 -6.89
CA TRP A 64 -1.49 4.78 -7.06
C TRP A 64 -1.87 6.24 -7.35
N THR A 65 -1.35 7.19 -6.57
CA THR A 65 -1.72 8.61 -6.64
C THR A 65 -1.26 9.34 -7.91
N VAL A 66 -0.35 8.76 -8.70
CA VAL A 66 0.24 9.40 -9.89
C VAL A 66 -0.28 8.81 -11.21
N GLN A 67 -1.20 7.84 -11.16
CA GLN A 67 -1.81 7.25 -12.35
C GLN A 67 -2.66 8.23 -13.15
#